data_AF-A0A8S2YYP6-F1
#
_entry.id   AF-A0A8S2YYP6-F1
#
_cell.length_a   1.000
_cell.length_b   1.000
_cell.length_c   1.000
_cell.angle_alpha   90.00
_cell.angle_beta   90.00
_cell.angle_gamma   90.00
#
_symmetry.space_group_name_H-M   'P 1'
#
loop_
_entity.id
_entity.type
_entity.pdbx_description
1 polymer ?
#
loop_
_entity_poly.entity_id
_entity_poly.type
_entity_poly.pdbx_seq_one_letter_code
_entity_poly.pdbx_strand_id
1 'polypeptide(L)'
;MLTPAFTVTFCIQFAVITSIIVHTILYHGKDILKQFNMSADEASNDVHGALMAKLAKEVPEYWYTFLFVSLFVCGALVCQLSALMPWYYLFVIISIDFILLLPGGIVKAITNQDIDLDLLMSFLGGLVLKGNAIANMTFRTYGYTIQRRSLTFISCLKLGHYMKIPPRAMFTMLVVNTLIGST
;
A
#
# COMPACT_ATOMS: atom_id res chain seq x y z
N MET A 1 -29.27 -16.58 4.52
CA MET A 1 -28.42 -17.72 4.09
C MET A 1 -27.60 -17.24 2.91
N LEU A 2 -26.27 -17.36 2.96
CA LEU A 2 -25.43 -17.04 1.80
C LEU A 2 -25.70 -18.07 0.69
N THR A 3 -25.84 -17.63 -0.57
CA THR A 3 -25.91 -18.55 -1.72
C THR A 3 -24.64 -19.40 -1.77
N PRO A 4 -24.69 -20.72 -2.07
CA PRO A 4 -23.52 -21.60 -2.06
C PRO A 4 -22.33 -21.05 -2.89
N ALA A 5 -22.63 -20.36 -4.00
CA ALA A 5 -21.63 -19.71 -4.84
C ALA A 5 -20.82 -18.63 -4.09
N PHE A 6 -21.47 -17.81 -3.25
CA PHE A 6 -20.78 -16.77 -2.48
C PHE A 6 -19.84 -17.35 -1.42
N THR A 7 -20.22 -18.47 -0.79
CA THR A 7 -19.35 -19.16 0.17
C THR A 7 -18.09 -19.67 -0.51
N VAL A 8 -18.21 -20.25 -1.71
CA VAL A 8 -17.04 -20.72 -2.49
C VAL A 8 -16.12 -19.56 -2.86
N THR A 9 -16.68 -18.44 -3.34
CA THR A 9 -15.87 -17.25 -3.65
C THR A 9 -15.10 -16.74 -2.43
N PHE A 10 -15.72 -16.69 -1.25
CA PHE A 10 -15.02 -16.26 -0.04
C PHE A 10 -13.88 -17.22 0.35
N CYS A 11 -14.10 -18.53 0.30
CA CYS A 11 -13.05 -19.51 0.58
C CYS A 11 -11.84 -19.35 -0.38
N ILE A 12 -12.10 -19.13 -1.67
CA ILE A 12 -11.05 -18.92 -2.67
C ILE A 12 -10.27 -17.64 -2.35
N GLN A 13 -10.94 -16.54 -2.01
CA GLN A 13 -10.25 -15.28 -1.70
C GLN A 13 -9.33 -15.40 -0.48
N PHE A 14 -9.75 -16.09 0.59
CA PHE A 14 -8.86 -16.36 1.73
C PHE A 14 -7.68 -17.27 1.35
N ALA A 15 -7.93 -18.28 0.51
CA ALA A 15 -6.88 -19.17 0.02
C ALA A 15 -5.83 -18.42 -0.83
N VAL A 16 -6.27 -17.52 -1.72
CA VAL A 16 -5.40 -16.69 -2.57
C VAL A 16 -4.50 -15.81 -1.71
N ILE A 17 -5.05 -15.10 -0.72
CA ILE A 17 -4.25 -14.21 0.13
C ILE A 17 -3.20 -15.01 0.93
N THR A 18 -3.60 -16.15 1.50
CA THR A 18 -2.68 -17.02 2.25
C THR A 18 -1.59 -17.58 1.35
N SER A 19 -1.95 -18.02 0.14
CA SER A 19 -1.02 -18.53 -0.87
C SER A 19 0.02 -17.47 -1.27
N ILE A 20 -0.40 -16.22 -1.48
CA ILE A 20 0.48 -15.11 -1.86
C ILE A 20 1.51 -14.82 -0.77
N ILE A 21 1.08 -14.79 0.50
CA ILE A 21 1.99 -14.55 1.63
C ILE A 21 3.03 -15.67 1.70
N VAL A 22 2.59 -16.94 1.63
CA VAL A 22 3.49 -18.10 1.69
C VAL A 22 4.44 -18.12 0.49
N HIS A 23 3.93 -17.89 -0.72
CA HIS A 23 4.73 -17.85 -1.94
C HIS A 23 5.80 -16.76 -1.88
N THR A 24 5.44 -15.57 -1.41
CA THR A 24 6.38 -14.45 -1.29
C THR A 24 7.48 -14.76 -0.27
N ILE A 25 7.12 -15.28 0.90
CA ILE A 25 8.09 -15.59 1.96
C ILE A 25 9.04 -16.72 1.52
N LEU A 26 8.51 -17.77 0.90
CA LEU A 26 9.29 -18.96 0.56
C LEU A 26 10.24 -18.72 -0.63
N TYR A 27 9.75 -18.09 -1.70
CA TYR A 27 10.52 -17.93 -2.94
C TYR A 27 11.32 -16.63 -2.98
N HIS A 28 10.72 -15.52 -2.55
CA HIS A 28 11.34 -14.20 -2.65
C HIS A 28 11.93 -13.71 -1.34
N GLY A 29 11.72 -14.39 -0.20
CA GLY A 29 12.20 -13.92 1.11
C GLY A 29 13.69 -13.65 1.19
N LYS A 30 14.52 -14.52 0.59
CA LYS A 30 15.98 -14.33 0.56
C LYS A 30 16.39 -13.18 -0.36
N ASP A 31 15.71 -13.03 -1.48
CA ASP A 31 15.96 -11.94 -2.43
C ASP A 31 15.53 -10.59 -1.84
N ILE A 32 14.41 -10.54 -1.12
CA ILE A 32 13.93 -9.34 -0.41
C ILE A 32 14.94 -8.90 0.63
N LEU A 33 15.47 -9.81 1.45
CA LEU A 33 16.47 -9.48 2.47
C LEU A 33 17.79 -9.03 1.85
N LYS A 34 18.20 -9.67 0.75
CA LYS A 34 19.40 -9.28 0.00
C LYS A 34 19.22 -7.90 -0.62
N GLN A 35 18.09 -7.63 -1.26
CA GLN A 35 17.76 -6.34 -1.84
C GLN A 35 17.63 -5.26 -0.77
N PHE A 36 17.05 -5.56 0.40
CA PHE A 36 16.93 -4.60 1.50
C PHE A 36 18.30 -4.16 2.02
N ASN A 37 19.26 -5.09 2.09
CA ASN A 37 20.64 -4.79 2.50
C ASN A 37 21.47 -4.15 1.36
N MET A 38 21.23 -4.51 0.09
CA MET A 38 22.00 -4.03 -1.06
C MET A 38 21.45 -2.74 -1.68
N SER A 39 20.22 -2.33 -1.35
CA SER A 39 19.59 -1.10 -1.86
C SER A 39 20.42 0.17 -1.60
N ALA A 40 21.28 0.16 -0.58
CA ALA A 40 22.19 1.27 -0.29
C ALA A 40 23.43 1.33 -1.21
N ASP A 41 23.92 0.19 -1.70
CA ASP A 41 25.15 0.10 -2.52
C ASP A 41 24.87 -0.02 -4.03
N GLU A 42 23.74 -0.64 -4.42
CA GLU A 42 23.44 -0.97 -5.82
C GLU A 42 23.04 0.27 -6.65
N ALA A 43 22.47 1.30 -6.00
CA ALA A 43 22.23 2.60 -6.62
C ALA A 43 23.52 3.28 -7.13
N SER A 44 24.68 2.92 -6.57
CA SER A 44 25.98 3.47 -6.94
C SER A 44 26.67 2.73 -8.10
N ASN A 45 26.32 1.48 -8.39
CA ASN A 45 27.04 0.64 -9.37
C ASN A 45 26.37 0.49 -10.73
N ASP A 46 25.09 0.85 -10.85
CA ASP A 46 24.37 0.71 -12.12
C ASP A 46 24.42 2.00 -12.96
N VAL A 47 24.60 1.90 -14.28
CA VAL A 47 24.74 3.04 -15.19
C VAL A 47 23.49 3.92 -15.18
N HIS A 48 22.32 3.32 -14.97
CA HIS A 48 21.05 4.04 -14.78
C HIS A 48 21.01 4.79 -13.44
N GLY A 49 21.53 4.20 -12.36
CA GLY A 49 21.67 4.84 -11.05
C GLY A 49 22.62 6.02 -11.08
N ALA A 50 23.77 5.90 -11.76
CA ALA A 50 24.74 6.99 -11.92
C ALA A 50 24.22 8.15 -12.78
N LEU A 51 23.45 7.85 -13.85
CA LEU A 51 22.77 8.88 -14.66
C LEU A 51 21.64 9.55 -13.88
N MET A 52 20.90 8.80 -13.06
CA MET A 52 19.89 9.34 -12.15
C MET A 52 20.50 10.20 -11.06
N ALA A 53 21.58 9.76 -10.41
CA ALA A 53 22.26 10.52 -9.36
C ALA A 53 22.77 11.88 -9.85
N LYS A 54 23.14 11.99 -11.13
CA LYS A 54 23.52 13.27 -11.76
C LYS A 54 22.33 14.19 -12.04
N LEU A 55 21.15 13.65 -12.35
CA LEU A 55 19.97 14.40 -12.79
C LEU A 55 18.96 14.65 -11.66
N ALA A 56 18.91 13.76 -10.67
CA ALA A 56 17.87 13.67 -9.67
C ALA A 56 18.41 14.19 -8.34
N LYS A 57 18.08 15.45 -8.04
CA LYS A 57 18.10 15.88 -6.64
C LYS A 57 17.04 15.08 -5.90
N GLU A 58 17.46 14.10 -5.10
CA GLU A 58 16.56 13.23 -4.35
C GLU A 58 15.50 14.06 -3.59
N VAL A 59 14.30 13.50 -3.50
CA VAL A 59 13.22 14.13 -2.75
C VAL A 59 13.63 14.09 -1.28
N PRO A 60 13.66 15.23 -0.57
CA PRO A 60 13.98 15.23 0.85
C PRO A 60 13.01 14.32 1.59
N GLU A 61 13.50 13.45 2.47
CA GLU A 61 12.68 12.52 3.24
C GLU A 61 11.54 13.24 4.01
N TYR A 62 11.79 14.48 4.44
CA TYR A 62 10.81 15.33 5.10
C TYR A 62 9.53 15.57 4.29
N TRP A 63 9.58 15.55 2.95
CA TRP A 63 8.36 15.71 2.12
C TRP A 63 7.41 14.52 2.29
N TYR A 64 7.97 13.31 2.37
CA TYR A 64 7.20 12.08 2.62
C TYR A 64 6.67 12.04 4.05
N THR A 65 7.52 12.36 5.03
CA THR A 65 7.11 12.40 6.45
C THR A 65 6.03 13.44 6.69
N PHE A 66 6.19 14.65 6.12
CA PHE A 66 5.19 15.71 6.26
C PHE A 66 3.84 15.28 5.67
N LEU A 67 3.84 14.71 4.46
CA LEU A 67 2.61 14.27 3.81
C LEU A 67 1.94 13.11 4.56
N PHE A 68 2.72 12.14 5.03
CA PHE A 68 2.22 11.03 5.85
C PHE A 68 1.57 11.54 7.13
N VAL A 69 2.26 12.41 7.88
CA VAL A 69 1.75 12.99 9.13
C VAL A 69 0.52 13.85 8.87
N SER A 70 0.51 14.69 7.83
CA SER A 70 -0.65 15.54 7.52
C SER A 70 -1.90 14.74 7.17
N LEU A 71 -1.75 13.69 6.36
CA LEU A 71 -2.87 12.81 5.99
C LEU A 71 -3.33 11.96 7.17
N PHE A 72 -2.40 11.47 7.98
CA PHE A 72 -2.73 10.71 9.19
C PHE A 72 -3.53 11.54 10.18
N VAL A 73 -3.10 12.79 10.45
CA VAL A 73 -3.82 13.71 11.35
C VAL A 73 -5.20 14.04 10.79
N CYS A 74 -5.29 14.34 9.49
CA CYS A 74 -6.59 14.60 8.84
C CYS A 74 -7.53 13.40 8.96
N GLY A 75 -7.06 12.19 8.66
CA GLY A 75 -7.83 10.95 8.81
C GLY A 75 -8.26 10.68 10.25
N ALA A 76 -7.36 10.88 11.22
CA ALA A 76 -7.66 10.71 12.63
C ALA A 76 -8.72 11.71 13.13
N LEU A 77 -8.63 12.97 12.70
CA LEU A 77 -9.62 14.00 13.01
C LEU A 77 -11.00 13.64 12.44
N VAL A 78 -11.07 13.20 11.18
CA VAL A 78 -12.33 12.79 10.54
C VAL A 78 -12.94 11.60 11.28
N CYS A 79 -12.14 10.60 11.65
CA CYS A 79 -12.61 9.45 12.43
C CYS A 79 -13.17 9.85 13.80
N GLN A 80 -12.53 10.80 14.48
CA GLN A 80 -12.95 11.28 15.80
C GLN A 80 -14.20 12.18 15.72
N LEU A 81 -14.25 13.12 14.78
CA LEU A 81 -15.34 14.09 14.63
C LEU A 81 -16.65 13.43 14.20
N SER A 82 -16.58 12.48 13.28
CA SER A 82 -17.75 11.80 12.72
C SER A 82 -18.09 10.49 13.45
N ALA A 83 -17.41 10.20 14.56
CA ALA A 83 -17.61 9.03 15.42
C ALA A 83 -17.68 7.68 14.67
N LEU A 84 -16.99 7.56 13.52
CA LEU A 84 -17.05 6.34 12.71
C LEU A 84 -16.28 5.19 13.37
N MET A 85 -15.08 5.49 13.87
CA MET A 85 -14.13 4.51 14.37
C MET A 85 -13.11 5.21 15.29
N PRO A 86 -12.67 4.58 16.39
CA PRO A 86 -11.57 5.10 17.19
C PRO A 86 -10.27 5.26 16.39
N TRP A 87 -9.56 6.37 16.61
CA TRP A 87 -8.36 6.75 15.84
C TRP A 87 -7.23 5.70 15.87
N TYR A 88 -7.10 4.94 16.96
CA TYR A 88 -6.04 3.94 17.10
C TYR A 88 -6.17 2.78 16.08
N TYR A 89 -7.37 2.54 15.53
CA TYR A 89 -7.54 1.54 14.47
C TYR A 89 -6.90 1.95 13.15
N LEU A 90 -6.68 3.24 12.89
CA LEU A 90 -5.93 3.69 11.72
C LEU A 90 -4.47 3.18 11.76
N PHE A 91 -3.85 3.13 12.94
CA PHE A 91 -2.51 2.54 13.09
C PHE A 91 -2.50 1.04 12.78
N VAL A 92 -3.55 0.33 13.19
CA VAL A 92 -3.69 -1.11 12.91
C VAL A 92 -3.80 -1.35 11.41
N ILE A 93 -4.63 -0.56 10.71
CA ILE A 93 -4.79 -0.62 9.25
C ILE A 93 -3.45 -0.39 8.57
N ILE A 94 -2.76 0.71 8.88
CA ILE A 94 -1.46 1.05 8.30
C ILE A 94 -0.42 -0.05 8.53
N SER A 95 -0.43 -0.67 9.71
CA SER A 95 0.50 -1.75 10.04
C SER A 95 0.24 -3.01 9.22
N ILE A 96 -1.04 -3.37 9.03
CA ILE A 96 -1.43 -4.51 8.19
C ILE A 96 -1.10 -4.24 6.73
N ASP A 97 -1.43 -3.05 6.23
CA ASP A 97 -1.10 -2.63 4.87
C ASP A 97 0.41 -2.65 4.64
N PHE A 98 1.23 -2.17 5.58
CA PHE A 98 2.68 -2.20 5.44
C PHE A 98 3.22 -3.63 5.24
N ILE A 99 2.70 -4.60 5.98
CA ILE A 99 3.10 -6.01 5.87
C ILE A 99 2.62 -6.60 4.53
N LEU A 100 1.40 -6.28 4.10
CA LEU A 100 0.79 -6.83 2.89
C LEU A 100 1.21 -6.09 1.60
N LEU A 101 1.76 -4.89 1.72
CA LEU A 101 2.24 -4.08 0.60
C LEU A 101 3.40 -4.76 -0.12
N LEU A 102 4.33 -5.33 0.62
CA LEU A 102 5.51 -5.99 0.07
C LEU A 102 5.15 -7.22 -0.80
N PRO A 103 4.41 -8.23 -0.29
CA PRO A 103 3.99 -9.37 -1.12
C PRO A 103 3.02 -8.96 -2.23
N GLY A 104 2.08 -8.05 -1.94
CA GLY A 104 1.15 -7.54 -2.93
C GLY A 104 1.85 -6.84 -4.10
N GLY A 105 2.89 -6.05 -3.81
CA GLY A 105 3.69 -5.35 -4.82
C GLY A 105 4.50 -6.27 -5.72
N ILE A 106 5.08 -7.34 -5.16
CA ILE A 106 5.86 -8.32 -5.94
C ILE A 106 4.95 -9.09 -6.90
N VAL A 107 3.81 -9.60 -6.42
CA VAL A 107 2.87 -10.33 -7.27
C VAL A 107 2.30 -9.43 -8.35
N LYS A 108 1.94 -8.19 -8.02
CA LYS A 108 1.50 -7.20 -9.01
C LYS A 108 2.58 -6.94 -10.07
N ALA A 109 3.86 -6.86 -9.67
CA ALA A 109 4.94 -6.63 -10.62
C ALA A 109 5.16 -7.79 -11.59
N ILE A 110 4.95 -9.05 -11.16
CA ILE A 110 5.17 -10.25 -11.99
C ILE A 110 3.93 -10.55 -12.86
N THR A 111 2.75 -10.49 -12.25
CA THR A 111 1.49 -10.95 -12.89
C THR A 111 0.69 -9.81 -13.50
N ASN A 112 1.03 -8.56 -13.19
CA ASN A 112 0.26 -7.37 -13.53
C ASN A 112 -1.21 -7.42 -13.05
N GLN A 113 -1.51 -8.21 -12.02
CA GLN A 113 -2.84 -8.32 -11.42
C GLN A 113 -2.86 -7.61 -10.06
N ASP A 114 -3.92 -6.82 -9.84
CA ASP A 114 -4.19 -6.20 -8.54
C ASP A 114 -4.91 -7.17 -7.62
N ILE A 115 -4.33 -7.40 -6.44
CA ILE A 115 -4.92 -8.27 -5.43
C ILE A 115 -5.95 -7.48 -4.63
N ASP A 116 -7.17 -8.01 -4.55
CA ASP A 116 -8.24 -7.40 -3.80
C ASP A 116 -8.20 -7.84 -2.32
N LEU A 117 -7.75 -6.94 -1.44
CA LEU A 117 -7.67 -7.18 0.02
C LEU A 117 -8.95 -6.81 0.77
N ASP A 118 -9.97 -6.36 0.04
CA ASP A 118 -11.18 -5.78 0.59
C ASP A 118 -11.96 -6.75 1.51
N LEU A 119 -12.01 -8.03 1.14
CA LEU A 119 -12.62 -9.08 1.96
C LEU A 119 -11.88 -9.27 3.29
N LEU A 120 -10.54 -9.28 3.26
CA LEU A 120 -9.72 -9.50 4.44
C LEU A 120 -9.86 -8.34 5.43
N MET A 121 -9.89 -7.10 4.92
CA MET A 121 -10.11 -5.92 5.76
C MET A 121 -11.51 -5.91 6.37
N SER A 122 -12.54 -6.29 5.61
CA SER A 122 -13.92 -6.43 6.12
C SER A 122 -14.04 -7.52 7.19
N PHE A 123 -13.32 -8.64 7.03
CA PHE A 123 -13.30 -9.73 8.00
C PHE A 123 -12.57 -9.32 9.29
N LEU A 124 -11.37 -8.74 9.17
CA LEU A 124 -10.59 -8.25 10.31
C LEU A 124 -11.33 -7.13 11.06
N GLY A 125 -11.90 -6.17 10.33
CA GLY A 125 -12.71 -5.10 10.90
C GLY A 125 -13.93 -5.64 11.66
N GLY A 126 -14.60 -6.66 11.13
CA GLY A 126 -15.72 -7.32 11.80
C GLY A 126 -15.35 -8.07 13.08
N LEU A 127 -14.14 -8.63 13.15
CA LEU A 127 -13.62 -9.27 14.37
C LEU A 127 -13.28 -8.25 15.46
N VAL A 128 -12.70 -7.13 15.05
CA VAL A 128 -12.15 -6.11 15.93
C VAL A 128 -13.23 -5.13 16.43
N LEU A 129 -14.16 -4.73 15.57
CA LEU A 129 -15.24 -3.77 15.84
C LEU A 129 -16.58 -4.51 15.86
N LYS A 130 -16.83 -5.25 16.95
CA LYS A 130 -18.06 -6.05 17.09
C LYS A 130 -19.29 -5.14 17.18
N GLY A 131 -20.26 -5.36 16.30
CA GLY A 131 -21.60 -4.76 16.39
C GLY A 131 -21.78 -3.39 15.74
N ASN A 132 -20.74 -2.75 15.21
CA ASN A 132 -20.86 -1.50 14.48
C ASN A 132 -20.51 -1.66 12.99
N ALA A 133 -21.54 -1.73 12.15
CA ALA A 133 -21.39 -1.88 10.71
C ALA A 133 -20.71 -0.67 10.05
N ILE A 134 -20.95 0.54 10.57
CA ILE A 134 -20.35 1.78 10.03
C ILE A 134 -18.85 1.78 10.29
N ALA A 135 -18.43 1.37 11.50
CA ALA A 135 -17.02 1.25 11.84
C ALA A 135 -16.31 0.19 10.98
N ASN A 136 -16.95 -0.96 10.74
CA ASN A 136 -16.38 -2.00 9.89
C ASN A 136 -16.23 -1.54 8.43
N MET A 137 -17.23 -0.88 7.86
CA MET A 137 -17.14 -0.36 6.50
C MET A 137 -16.05 0.72 6.38
N THR A 138 -15.91 1.57 7.40
CA THR A 138 -14.85 2.57 7.45
C THR A 138 -13.46 1.93 7.49
N PHE A 139 -13.27 0.92 8.35
CA PHE A 139 -12.03 0.14 8.43
C PHE A 139 -11.66 -0.48 7.08
N ARG A 140 -12.63 -1.13 6.43
CA ARG A 140 -12.51 -1.72 5.09
C ARG A 140 -12.08 -0.71 4.04
N THR A 141 -12.78 0.42 3.94
CA THR A 141 -12.52 1.47 2.94
C THR A 141 -11.13 2.09 3.10
N TYR A 142 -10.69 2.35 4.33
CA TYR A 142 -9.36 2.89 4.58
C TYR A 142 -8.27 1.90 4.17
N GLY A 143 -8.33 0.64 4.61
CA GLY A 143 -7.31 -0.36 4.27
C GLY A 143 -7.21 -0.63 2.77
N TYR A 144 -8.36 -0.81 2.11
CA TYR A 144 -8.39 -1.01 0.66
C TYR A 144 -7.81 0.19 -0.12
N THR A 145 -8.16 1.42 0.28
CA THR A 145 -7.70 2.62 -0.42
C THR A 145 -6.21 2.85 -0.21
N ILE A 146 -5.71 2.72 1.03
CA ILE A 146 -4.29 2.88 1.35
C ILE A 146 -3.45 1.90 0.53
N GLN A 147 -3.84 0.64 0.47
CA GLN A 147 -3.12 -0.36 -0.32
C GLN A 147 -3.06 0.00 -1.80
N ARG A 148 -4.20 0.33 -2.43
CA ARG A 148 -4.24 0.66 -3.87
C ARG A 148 -3.40 1.88 -4.20
N ARG A 149 -3.51 2.94 -3.39
CA ARG A 149 -2.72 4.17 -3.59
C ARG A 149 -1.24 3.90 -3.43
N SER A 150 -0.84 3.05 -2.47
CA SER A 150 0.55 2.66 -2.26
C SER A 150 1.12 1.86 -3.43
N LEU A 151 0.36 0.90 -3.97
CA LEU A 151 0.79 0.13 -5.15
C LEU A 151 0.93 1.02 -6.40
N THR A 152 -0.05 1.88 -6.67
CA THR A 152 0.04 2.85 -7.78
C THR A 152 1.22 3.79 -7.59
N PHE A 153 1.48 4.25 -6.36
CA PHE A 153 2.62 5.11 -6.04
C PHE A 153 3.96 4.43 -6.37
N ILE A 154 4.14 3.17 -5.96
CA ILE A 154 5.35 2.39 -6.27
C ILE A 154 5.50 2.16 -7.77
N SER A 155 4.42 1.80 -8.48
CA SER A 155 4.44 1.61 -9.93
C SER A 155 4.84 2.89 -10.67
N CYS A 156 4.31 4.05 -10.26
CA CYS A 156 4.68 5.33 -10.84
C CYS A 156 6.14 5.69 -10.56
N LEU A 157 6.66 5.45 -9.35
CA LEU A 157 8.08 5.69 -9.04
C LEU A 157 9.01 4.85 -9.92
N LYS A 158 8.71 3.55 -10.09
CA LYS A 158 9.49 2.69 -10.99
C LYS A 158 9.44 3.19 -12.43
N LEU A 159 8.25 3.54 -12.92
CA LEU A 159 8.09 4.10 -14.26
C LEU A 159 8.87 5.42 -14.43
N GLY A 160 8.83 6.30 -13.43
CA GLY A 160 9.59 7.56 -13.43
C GLY A 160 11.10 7.33 -13.48
N HIS A 161 11.60 6.32 -12.77
CA HIS A 161 12.99 5.88 -12.85
C HIS A 161 13.35 5.35 -14.26
N TYR A 162 12.46 4.63 -14.93
CA TYR A 162 12.71 4.20 -16.32
C TYR A 162 12.68 5.38 -17.32
N MET A 163 11.79 6.35 -17.12
CA MET A 163 11.60 7.49 -18.03
C MET A 163 12.54 8.67 -17.78
N LYS A 164 13.41 8.61 -16.76
CA LYS A 164 14.32 9.71 -16.40
C LYS A 164 13.63 11.01 -16.00
N ILE A 165 12.46 10.89 -15.38
CA ILE A 165 11.73 12.04 -14.83
C ILE A 165 12.25 12.33 -13.41
N PRO A 166 12.52 13.60 -13.06
CA PRO A 166 12.98 13.94 -11.72
C PRO A 166 11.93 13.51 -10.66
N PRO A 167 12.36 12.84 -9.58
CA PRO A 167 11.44 12.25 -8.59
C PRO A 167 10.57 13.29 -7.87
N ARG A 168 11.04 14.54 -7.78
CA ARG A 168 10.27 15.67 -7.23
C ARG A 168 9.02 15.98 -8.03
N ALA A 169 9.13 15.99 -9.36
CA ALA A 169 7.99 16.23 -10.25
C ALA A 169 6.98 15.06 -10.17
N MET A 170 7.48 13.83 -10.07
CA MET A 170 6.63 12.64 -9.90
C MET A 170 5.83 12.71 -8.59
N PHE A 171 6.49 13.08 -7.47
CA PHE A 171 5.81 13.25 -6.19
C PHE A 171 4.70 14.31 -6.27
N THR A 172 5.00 15.52 -6.75
CA THR A 172 3.99 16.59 -6.84
C THR A 172 2.83 16.21 -7.75
N MET A 173 3.09 15.59 -8.89
CA MET A 173 2.04 15.13 -9.80
C MET A 173 1.16 14.07 -9.15
N LEU A 174 1.74 13.17 -8.37
CA LEU A 174 0.97 12.11 -7.71
C LEU A 174 0.13 12.64 -6.55
N VAL A 175 0.63 13.63 -5.82
CA VAL A 175 -0.15 14.34 -4.80
C VAL A 175 -1.32 15.08 -5.46
N VAL A 176 -1.07 15.84 -6.53
CA VAL A 176 -2.11 16.55 -7.28
C VAL A 176 -3.14 15.57 -7.87
N ASN A 177 -2.70 14.47 -8.47
CA ASN A 177 -3.57 13.42 -8.98
C ASN A 177 -4.46 12.82 -7.89
N THR A 178 -3.92 12.65 -6.68
CA THR A 178 -4.70 12.13 -5.54
C THR A 178 -5.73 13.15 -5.06
N LEU A 179 -5.38 14.44 -5.03
CA LEU A 179 -6.29 15.51 -4.64
C LEU A 179 -7.45 15.67 -5.65
N ILE A 180 -7.15 15.68 -6.95
CA ILE A 180 -8.15 15.81 -8.01
C ILE A 180 -8.99 14.52 -8.13
N GLY A 181 -8.36 13.36 -8.03
CA GLY A 181 -9.07 12.07 -8.14
C GLY A 181 -9.85 11.69 -6.87
N SER A 182 -9.84 12.52 -5.82
CA SER A 182 -10.57 12.30 -4.57
C SER A 182 -11.79 13.23 -4.41
N THR A 183 -12.00 14.18 -5.33
CA THR A 183 -13.23 14.98 -5.45
C THR A 183 -14.21 14.33 -6.40
#